data_AF-A0A9N9FXJ2-F1
#
_entry.id   AF-A0A9N9FXJ2-F1
#
_cell.length_a   1.000
_cell.length_b   1.000
_cell.length_c   1.000
_cell.angle_alpha   90.00
_cell.angle_beta   90.00
_cell.angle_gamma   90.00
#
_symmetry.space_group_name_H-M   'P 1'
#
loop_
_entity.id
_entity.type
_entity.pdbx_description
1 polymer ?
#
loop_
_entity_poly.entity_id
_entity_poly.type
_entity_poly.pdbx_seq_one_letter_code
_entity_poly.pdbx_strand_id
1 'polypeptide(L)'
;MGIYTSYKRRFQLKNANKIRLEKQQKNSETTSTDNENQQRADLISTIQRLLENEVSLATSLISNMRYPKGPNKGNIISPYLQKKAHNYISQNLYKHQSTLQDSNSKLKQENKRLHRKNQALVKRTQSLGAKVQHTLNQKSKHIAEICSLV
;
A
#
# COMPACT_ATOMS: atom_id res chain seq x y z
N MET A 1 -27.00 71.62 -19.64
CA MET A 1 -26.43 70.62 -20.59
C MET A 1 -25.62 69.46 -19.94
N GLY A 2 -25.45 69.37 -18.61
CA GLY A 2 -24.53 68.38 -17.99
C GLY A 2 -25.04 66.94 -17.81
N ILE A 3 -26.34 66.68 -17.95
CA ILE A 3 -26.93 65.35 -17.69
C ILE A 3 -26.69 64.40 -18.88
N TYR A 4 -26.72 64.93 -20.10
CA TYR A 4 -26.55 64.15 -21.34
C TYR A 4 -25.11 63.64 -21.53
N THR A 5 -24.11 64.42 -21.11
CA THR A 5 -22.69 64.03 -21.18
C THR A 5 -22.35 62.91 -20.20
N SER A 6 -22.96 62.92 -19.00
CA SER A 6 -22.82 61.86 -18.00
C SER A 6 -23.38 60.51 -18.49
N TYR A 7 -24.56 60.53 -19.11
CA TYR A 7 -25.19 59.31 -19.63
C TYR A 7 -24.38 58.68 -20.78
N LYS A 8 -23.91 59.51 -21.71
CA LYS A 8 -23.06 59.07 -22.83
C LYS A 8 -21.76 58.41 -22.34
N ARG A 9 -21.11 58.99 -21.32
CA ARG A 9 -19.88 58.45 -20.73
C ARG A 9 -20.14 57.11 -20.01
N ARG A 10 -21.24 56.98 -19.25
CA ARG A 10 -21.62 55.71 -18.60
C ARG A 10 -21.91 54.60 -19.60
N PHE A 11 -22.60 54.91 -20.69
CA PHE A 11 -22.90 53.94 -21.75
C PHE A 11 -21.62 53.43 -22.44
N GLN A 12 -20.69 54.34 -22.76
CA GLN A 12 -19.39 53.98 -23.33
C GLN A 12 -18.56 53.11 -22.37
N LEU A 13 -18.53 53.44 -21.08
CA LEU A 13 -17.87 52.63 -20.04
C LEU A 13 -18.47 51.22 -19.93
N LYS A 14 -19.79 51.09 -20.02
CA LYS A 14 -20.47 49.79 -19.99
C LYS A 14 -20.08 48.92 -21.18
N ASN A 15 -19.99 49.50 -22.38
CA ASN A 15 -19.55 48.78 -23.58
C ASN A 15 -18.07 48.39 -23.51
N ALA A 16 -17.18 49.27 -23.04
CA ALA A 16 -15.77 48.97 -22.85
C ALA A 16 -15.56 47.81 -21.85
N ASN A 17 -16.31 47.80 -20.74
CA ASN A 17 -16.25 46.72 -19.75
C ASN A 17 -16.77 45.40 -20.31
N LYS A 18 -17.84 45.42 -21.11
CA LYS A 18 -18.38 44.22 -21.78
C LYS A 18 -17.34 43.60 -22.72
N ILE A 19 -16.71 44.41 -23.59
CA ILE A 19 -15.65 43.95 -24.51
C ILE A 19 -14.45 43.38 -23.75
N ARG A 20 -14.08 43.99 -22.62
CA ARG A 20 -12.98 43.50 -21.78
C ARG A 20 -13.29 42.14 -21.15
N LEU A 21 -14.52 41.94 -20.69
CA LEU A 21 -14.97 40.66 -20.13
C LEU A 21 -14.95 39.54 -21.20
N GLU A 22 -15.49 39.83 -22.39
CA GLU A 22 -15.53 38.89 -23.51
C GLU A 22 -14.11 38.50 -23.97
N LYS A 23 -13.16 39.45 -24.01
CA LYS A 23 -11.75 39.17 -24.31
C LYS A 23 -11.08 38.31 -23.23
N GLN A 24 -11.39 38.53 -21.96
CA GLN A 24 -10.83 37.72 -20.87
C GLN A 24 -11.34 36.27 -20.92
N GLN A 25 -12.65 36.08 -21.14
CA GLN A 25 -13.25 34.75 -21.29
C GLN A 25 -12.66 34.00 -22.50
N LYS A 26 -12.56 34.67 -23.65
CA LYS A 26 -11.99 34.08 -24.86
C LYS A 26 -10.51 33.70 -24.70
N ASN A 27 -9.71 34.53 -24.02
CA ASN A 27 -8.30 34.22 -23.74
C ASN A 27 -8.13 33.07 -22.73
N SER A 28 -9.02 32.96 -21.72
CA SER A 28 -8.99 31.83 -20.80
C SER A 28 -9.40 30.51 -21.46
N GLU A 29 -10.33 30.56 -22.42
CA GLU A 29 -10.73 29.39 -23.21
C GLU A 29 -9.61 28.95 -24.17
N THR A 30 -8.95 29.87 -24.88
CA THR A 30 -7.84 29.49 -25.77
C THR A 30 -6.62 28.92 -25.02
N THR A 31 -6.26 29.52 -23.87
CA THR A 31 -5.12 29.03 -23.08
C THR A 31 -5.37 27.66 -22.42
N SER A 32 -6.64 27.33 -22.12
CA SER A 32 -6.99 26.00 -21.61
C SER A 32 -6.99 24.95 -22.72
N THR A 33 -7.49 25.27 -23.92
CA THR A 33 -7.43 24.37 -25.07
C THR A 33 -6.01 24.07 -25.53
N ASP A 34 -5.10 25.06 -25.49
CA ASP A 34 -3.71 24.87 -25.90
C ASP A 34 -2.96 23.92 -24.95
N ASN A 35 -3.25 24.01 -23.65
CA ASN A 35 -2.67 23.11 -22.64
C ASN A 35 -3.17 21.67 -22.78
N GLU A 36 -4.47 21.46 -23.04
CA GLU A 36 -5.01 20.11 -23.28
C GLU A 36 -4.45 19.49 -24.56
N ASN A 37 -4.27 20.30 -25.61
CA ASN A 37 -3.65 19.86 -26.86
C ASN A 37 -2.20 19.46 -26.66
N GLN A 38 -1.45 20.22 -25.85
CA GLN A 38 -0.07 19.87 -25.48
C GLN A 38 -0.02 18.54 -24.72
N GLN A 39 -0.87 18.36 -23.71
CA GLN A 39 -0.94 17.10 -22.94
C GLN A 39 -1.28 15.90 -23.82
N ARG A 40 -2.16 16.08 -24.82
CA ARG A 40 -2.47 15.04 -25.79
C ARG A 40 -1.29 14.71 -26.70
N ALA A 41 -0.56 15.72 -27.18
CA ALA A 41 0.64 15.52 -27.98
C ALA A 41 1.73 14.78 -27.20
N ASP A 42 1.94 15.16 -25.94
CA ASP A 42 2.90 14.52 -25.04
C ASP A 42 2.53 13.05 -24.79
N LEU A 43 1.23 12.76 -24.60
CA LEU A 43 0.76 11.39 -24.44
C LEU A 43 0.99 10.56 -25.71
N ILE A 44 0.68 11.10 -26.89
CA ILE A 44 0.88 10.41 -28.18
C ILE A 44 2.37 10.09 -28.40
N SER A 45 3.26 11.06 -28.16
CA SER A 45 4.70 10.84 -28.30
C SER A 45 5.23 9.76 -27.35
N THR A 46 4.67 9.70 -26.12
CA THR A 46 5.01 8.64 -25.16
C THR A 46 4.57 7.27 -25.66
N ILE A 47 3.37 7.16 -26.22
CA ILE A 47 2.84 5.92 -26.79
C ILE A 47 3.66 5.49 -28.01
N GLN A 48 4.06 6.42 -28.88
CA GLN A 48 4.90 6.16 -30.06
C GLN A 48 6.29 5.64 -29.70
N ARG A 49 6.79 5.93 -28.49
CA ARG A 49 8.10 5.47 -28.00
C ARG A 49 8.05 4.05 -27.41
N LEU A 50 6.87 3.46 -27.22
CA LEU A 50 6.75 2.09 -26.69
C LEU A 50 7.36 1.08 -27.66
N LEU A 51 8.03 0.07 -27.12
CA LEU A 51 8.52 -1.06 -27.90
C LEU A 51 7.35 -1.93 -28.37
N GLU A 52 7.51 -2.64 -29.48
CA GLU A 52 6.42 -3.40 -30.11
C GLU A 52 5.85 -4.50 -29.20
N ASN A 53 6.70 -5.13 -28.38
CA ASN A 53 6.29 -6.08 -27.35
C ASN A 53 5.50 -5.44 -26.19
N GLU A 54 5.71 -4.15 -25.93
CA GLU A 54 5.02 -3.40 -24.89
C GLU A 54 3.68 -2.83 -25.36
N VAL A 55 3.45 -2.70 -26.67
CA VAL A 55 2.18 -2.18 -27.22
C VAL A 55 0.98 -3.02 -26.76
N SER A 56 1.08 -4.34 -26.85
CA SER A 56 0.01 -5.24 -26.38
C SER A 56 -0.19 -5.13 -24.86
N LEU A 57 0.89 -5.00 -24.09
CA LEU A 57 0.83 -4.87 -22.63
C LEU A 57 0.18 -3.55 -22.22
N ALA A 58 0.57 -2.44 -22.86
CA ALA A 58 0.02 -1.12 -22.65
C ALA A 58 -1.47 -1.06 -23.02
N THR A 59 -1.87 -1.71 -24.12
CA THR A 59 -3.27 -1.81 -24.55
C THR A 59 -4.13 -2.53 -23.51
N SER A 60 -3.61 -3.64 -22.98
CA SER A 60 -4.26 -4.39 -21.89
C SER A 60 -4.34 -3.54 -20.61
N LEU A 61 -3.25 -2.85 -20.24
CA LEU A 61 -3.20 -1.99 -19.07
C LEU A 61 -4.23 -0.85 -19.14
N ILE A 62 -4.31 -0.14 -20.27
CA ILE A 62 -5.28 0.95 -20.47
C ILE A 62 -6.71 0.41 -20.38
N SER A 63 -6.97 -0.77 -20.95
CA SER A 63 -8.27 -1.44 -20.86
C SER A 63 -8.63 -1.79 -19.42
N ASN A 64 -7.69 -2.33 -18.64
CA ASN A 64 -7.88 -2.68 -17.23
C ASN A 64 -8.06 -1.44 -16.33
N MET A 65 -7.48 -0.30 -16.72
CA MET A 65 -7.60 0.97 -16.02
C MET A 65 -8.90 1.73 -16.36
N ARG A 66 -9.85 1.10 -17.03
CA ARG A 66 -11.19 1.66 -17.30
C ARG A 66 -12.26 0.90 -16.52
N TYR A 67 -13.33 1.59 -16.16
CA TYR A 67 -14.46 0.91 -15.49
C TYR A 67 -15.15 -0.05 -16.46
N PRO A 68 -15.29 -1.35 -16.11
CA PRO A 68 -15.88 -2.34 -17.01
C PRO A 68 -17.41 -2.26 -17.06
N LYS A 69 -18.04 -1.76 -16.00
CA LYS A 69 -19.49 -1.72 -15.79
C LYS A 69 -19.90 -0.47 -14.99
N GLY A 70 -21.20 -0.20 -14.94
CA GLY A 70 -21.79 0.90 -14.17
C GLY A 70 -21.83 2.24 -14.91
N PRO A 71 -22.23 3.33 -14.22
CA PRO A 71 -22.43 4.65 -14.84
C PRO A 71 -21.17 5.25 -15.46
N ASN A 72 -20.00 4.91 -14.91
CA ASN A 72 -18.70 5.39 -15.37
C ASN A 72 -18.04 4.44 -16.38
N LYS A 73 -18.77 3.46 -16.94
CA LYS A 73 -18.20 2.46 -17.86
C LYS A 73 -17.42 3.13 -18.99
N GLY A 74 -16.21 2.63 -19.24
CA GLY A 74 -15.33 3.16 -20.28
C GLY A 74 -14.50 4.37 -19.84
N ASN A 75 -14.87 5.08 -18.78
CA ASN A 75 -14.04 6.15 -18.22
C ASN A 75 -12.80 5.55 -17.53
N ILE A 76 -11.69 6.29 -17.59
CA ILE A 76 -10.48 5.94 -16.87
C ILE A 76 -10.75 6.03 -15.36
N ILE A 77 -10.18 5.09 -14.60
CA ILE A 77 -10.27 5.02 -13.15
C ILE A 77 -9.85 6.35 -12.52
N SER A 78 -10.53 6.75 -11.45
CA SER A 78 -10.28 8.05 -10.80
C SER A 78 -8.82 8.24 -10.34
N PRO A 79 -8.29 9.49 -10.35
CA PRO A 79 -6.92 9.77 -9.94
C PRO A 79 -6.57 9.28 -8.53
N TYR A 80 -7.54 9.31 -7.61
CA TYR A 80 -7.38 8.76 -6.27
C TYR A 80 -7.04 7.26 -6.30
N LEU A 81 -7.80 6.48 -7.07
CA LEU A 81 -7.59 5.03 -7.19
C LEU A 81 -6.29 4.73 -7.94
N GLN A 82 -5.93 5.51 -8.96
CA GLN A 82 -4.64 5.40 -9.64
C GLN A 82 -3.46 5.60 -8.66
N LYS A 83 -3.50 6.67 -7.85
CA LYS A 83 -2.48 6.95 -6.83
C LYS A 83 -2.42 5.85 -5.78
N LYS A 84 -3.58 5.33 -5.35
CA LYS A 84 -3.66 4.23 -4.39
C LYS A 84 -3.06 2.95 -4.96
N ALA A 85 -3.34 2.61 -6.22
CA ALA A 85 -2.77 1.46 -6.91
C ALA A 85 -1.25 1.59 -7.06
N HIS A 86 -0.77 2.77 -7.48
CA HIS A 86 0.66 3.04 -7.57
C HIS A 86 1.36 2.89 -6.21
N ASN A 87 0.82 3.49 -5.16
CA ASN A 87 1.38 3.37 -3.81
C ASN A 87 1.42 1.91 -3.34
N TYR A 88 0.37 1.14 -3.63
CA TYR A 88 0.33 -0.28 -3.28
C TYR A 88 1.43 -1.06 -4.01
N ILE A 89 1.60 -0.85 -5.32
CA ILE A 89 2.68 -1.47 -6.11
C ILE A 89 4.06 -1.07 -5.56
N SER A 90 4.30 0.23 -5.38
CA SER A 90 5.57 0.78 -4.88
C SER A 90 5.92 0.29 -3.47
N GLN A 91 4.92 0.10 -2.61
CA GLN A 91 5.13 -0.36 -1.24
C GLN A 91 5.25 -1.88 -1.12
N ASN A 92 4.46 -2.66 -1.87
CA ASN A 92 4.36 -4.11 -1.64
C ASN A 92 5.21 -4.93 -2.61
N LEU A 93 5.38 -4.48 -3.86
CA LEU A 93 6.17 -5.22 -4.84
C LEU A 93 7.66 -4.88 -4.75
N TYR A 94 7.99 -3.65 -4.34
CA TYR A 94 9.39 -3.20 -4.25
C TYR A 94 9.95 -3.17 -2.82
N LYS A 95 9.13 -3.14 -1.75
CA LYS A 95 9.65 -3.33 -0.39
C LYS A 95 9.70 -4.81 -0.02
N HIS A 96 10.83 -5.39 -0.41
CA HIS A 96 11.68 -6.27 0.39
C HIS A 96 11.00 -7.37 1.22
N GLN A 97 11.12 -8.59 0.69
CA GLN A 97 11.15 -9.89 1.37
C GLN A 97 11.99 -9.96 2.66
N SER A 98 12.72 -8.91 3.06
CA SER A 98 13.57 -8.90 4.26
C SER A 98 12.76 -9.06 5.53
N THR A 99 11.60 -8.40 5.67
CA THR A 99 10.84 -8.44 6.92
C THR A 99 10.36 -9.86 7.28
N LEU A 100 9.90 -10.63 6.28
CA LEU A 100 9.49 -12.02 6.48
C LEU A 100 10.68 -12.95 6.69
N GLN A 101 11.79 -12.73 5.97
CA GLN A 101 13.00 -13.53 6.11
C GLN A 101 13.69 -13.31 7.47
N ASP A 102 13.75 -12.06 7.92
CA ASP A 102 14.29 -11.65 9.22
C ASP A 102 13.37 -12.11 10.37
N SER A 103 12.06 -12.02 10.19
CA SER A 103 11.10 -12.57 11.17
C SER A 103 11.23 -14.10 11.27
N ASN A 104 11.39 -14.79 10.14
CA ASN A 104 11.61 -16.23 10.11
C ASN A 104 12.94 -16.66 10.74
N SER A 105 14.02 -15.90 10.50
CA SER A 105 15.32 -16.20 11.10
C SER A 105 15.29 -16.01 12.62
N LYS A 106 14.65 -14.94 13.09
CA LYS A 106 14.42 -14.67 14.52
C LYS A 106 13.56 -15.74 15.18
N LEU A 107 12.45 -16.14 14.54
CA LEU A 107 11.59 -17.22 15.04
C LEU A 107 12.34 -18.55 15.11
N LYS A 108 13.15 -18.91 14.09
CA LYS A 108 14.00 -20.11 14.12
C LYS A 108 14.98 -20.10 15.29
N GLN A 109 15.59 -18.95 15.59
CA GLN A 109 16.54 -18.83 16.70
C GLN A 109 15.83 -19.01 18.05
N GLU A 110 14.67 -18.38 18.23
CA GLU A 110 13.85 -18.53 19.43
C GLU A 110 13.37 -19.96 19.63
N ASN A 111 12.91 -20.63 18.56
CA ASN A 111 12.47 -22.02 18.63
C ASN A 111 13.61 -22.96 19.04
N LYS A 112 14.82 -22.76 18.49
CA LYS A 112 16.01 -23.52 18.92
C LYS A 112 16.34 -23.26 20.39
N ARG A 113 16.22 -22.02 20.86
CA ARG A 113 16.47 -21.65 22.26
C ARG A 113 15.47 -22.32 23.20
N LEU A 114 14.18 -22.27 22.87
CA LEU A 114 13.12 -22.92 23.65
C LEU A 114 13.29 -24.44 23.66
N HIS A 115 13.63 -25.04 22.53
CA HIS A 115 13.85 -26.48 22.44
C HIS A 115 15.00 -26.93 23.36
N ARG A 116 16.11 -26.19 23.40
CA ARG A 116 17.23 -26.45 24.33
C ARG A 116 16.80 -26.34 25.79
N LYS A 117 16.01 -25.31 26.14
CA LYS A 117 15.48 -25.14 27.50
C LYS A 117 14.56 -26.30 27.91
N ASN A 118 13.66 -26.73 27.01
CA ASN A 118 12.78 -27.87 27.25
C ASN A 118 13.57 -29.16 27.44
N GLN A 119 14.59 -29.44 26.60
CA GLN A 119 15.44 -30.61 26.78
C GLN A 119 16.16 -30.60 28.13
N ALA A 120 16.67 -29.45 28.57
CA ALA A 120 17.31 -29.32 29.88
C ALA A 120 16.33 -29.59 31.04
N LEU A 121 15.11 -29.05 30.94
CA LEU A 121 14.05 -29.29 31.93
C LEU A 121 13.66 -30.77 31.99
N VAL A 122 13.45 -31.43 30.84
CA VAL A 122 13.13 -32.86 30.77
C VAL A 122 14.19 -33.70 31.47
N LYS A 123 15.48 -33.46 31.19
CA LYS A 123 16.59 -34.17 31.84
C LYS A 123 16.59 -33.95 33.36
N ARG A 124 16.34 -32.72 33.81
CA ARG A 124 16.27 -32.39 35.25
C ARG A 124 15.11 -33.12 35.92
N THR A 125 13.93 -33.15 35.30
CA THR A 125 12.76 -33.87 35.80
C THR A 125 13.02 -35.37 35.90
N GLN A 126 13.64 -35.97 34.89
CA GLN A 126 14.02 -37.39 34.91
C GLN A 126 15.00 -37.69 36.04
N SER A 127 16.04 -36.86 36.22
CA SER A 127 17.02 -37.02 37.30
C SER A 127 16.38 -36.91 38.69
N LEU A 128 15.49 -35.93 38.88
CA LEU A 128 14.74 -35.77 40.13
C LEU A 128 13.81 -36.97 40.37
N GLY A 129 13.11 -37.44 39.35
CA GLY A 129 12.26 -38.63 39.43
C GLY A 129 13.04 -39.87 39.86
N ALA A 130 14.23 -40.09 39.28
CA ALA A 130 15.11 -41.20 39.68
C ALA A 130 15.55 -41.09 41.16
N LYS A 131 15.89 -39.88 41.64
CA LYS A 131 16.23 -39.67 43.05
C LYS A 131 15.05 -39.95 43.99
N VAL A 132 13.85 -39.50 43.63
CA VAL A 132 12.63 -39.76 44.41
C VAL A 132 12.37 -41.26 44.49
N GLN A 133 12.45 -41.97 43.36
CA GLN A 133 12.25 -43.42 43.33
C GLN A 133 13.28 -44.16 44.20
N HIS A 134 14.54 -43.76 44.13
CA HIS A 134 15.59 -44.34 44.98
C HIS A 134 15.29 -44.17 46.47
N THR A 135 14.89 -42.96 46.90
CA THR A 135 14.50 -42.70 48.29
C THR A 135 13.28 -43.52 48.71
N LEU A 136 12.27 -43.67 47.84
CA LEU A 136 11.10 -44.51 48.13
C LEU A 136 11.50 -45.98 48.29
N ASN A 137 12.36 -46.50 47.41
CA ASN A 137 12.87 -47.86 47.50
C ASN A 137 13.68 -48.09 48.78
N GLN A 138 14.53 -47.13 49.18
CA GLN A 138 15.27 -47.21 50.45
C GLN A 138 14.34 -47.27 51.66
N LYS A 139 13.31 -46.40 51.70
CA LYS A 139 12.30 -46.41 52.77
C LYS A 139 11.55 -47.73 52.82
N SER A 140 11.14 -48.25 51.65
CA SER A 140 10.43 -49.53 51.56
C SER A 140 11.29 -50.71 52.05
N LYS A 141 12.59 -50.74 51.71
CA LYS A 141 13.53 -51.73 52.24
C LYS A 141 13.64 -51.66 53.76
N HIS A 142 13.80 -50.46 54.31
CA HIS A 142 13.92 -50.29 55.75
C HIS A 142 12.65 -50.71 56.51
N ILE A 143 11.47 -50.40 55.97
CA ILE A 143 10.20 -50.88 56.52
C ILE A 143 10.16 -52.42 56.50
N ALA A 144 10.58 -53.06 55.40
CA ALA A 144 10.61 -54.52 55.31
C ALA A 144 11.57 -55.15 56.32
N GLU A 145 12.75 -54.55 56.55
CA GLU A 145 13.70 -54.97 57.58
C GLU A 145 13.07 -54.92 58.98
N ILE A 146 12.42 -53.82 59.34
CA ILE A 146 11.72 -53.67 60.63
C ILE A 146 10.66 -54.77 60.78
N CYS A 147 9.82 -54.99 59.76
CA CYS A 147 8.78 -56.02 59.80
C CYS A 147 9.32 -57.44 59.89
N SER A 148 10.54 -57.71 59.44
CA SER A 148 11.17 -59.04 59.54
C SER A 148 11.75 -59.37 60.92
N LEU A 149 11.94 -58.35 61.76
CA LEU A 149 12.50 -58.47 63.12
C LEU A 149 11.42 -58.60 64.20
N VAL A 150 10.15 -58.43 63.86
CA VAL A 150 8.96 -58.60 64.72
C VAL A 150 8.37 -59.98 64.47
#